data_AF-A0A942F1T9-F1
#
_entry.id   AF-A0A942F1T9-F1
#
_cell.length_a   1.000
_cell.length_b   1.000
_cell.length_c   1.000
_cell.angle_alpha   90.00
_cell.angle_beta   90.00
_cell.angle_gamma   90.00
#
_symmetry.space_group_name_H-M   'P 1'
#
loop_
_entity.id
_entity.type
_entity.pdbx_description
1 polymer ?
#
loop_
_entity_poly.entity_id
_entity_poly.type
_entity_poly.pdbx_seq_one_letter_code
_entity_poly.pdbx_strand_id
1 'polypeptide(L)'
;MFNKYTNKTILMAALATYLFTATSKAATTYTSNTATGNWSTNSVWSKIGTGTPVTYKIQAGHTITMDVNVSNVDTVWVAGTLDMGNNKTLSVNSNGTVILDWGGVIQGGSNNTGFIMIGSSFTVYGPFTSSNMITSGPRWMTAGSVTAASGDPQGSFSPLMTLLPVDLASIRIEKNAAAFELQWSVLGEANQNTFTIEISSNGKDFYTTGTVAGSEEITSGTYSFNLGIISGAFYVRLSQIDANGATSILATKYISNKNNQNEFQIFPTVVNNGTVNAVIPTAGTYTVTVYNLNMQVMANT
;
A
#
# COMPACT_ATOMS: atom_id res chain seq x y z
N MET A 1 -0.15 82.21 1.07
CA MET A 1 0.25 80.98 0.34
C MET A 1 0.54 79.90 1.35
N PHE A 2 -0.39 78.98 1.62
CA PHE A 2 -0.09 77.70 2.26
C PHE A 2 -1.12 76.66 1.82
N ASN A 3 -0.61 75.47 1.53
CA ASN A 3 -1.17 74.44 0.67
C ASN A 3 -2.44 73.75 1.19
N LYS A 4 -3.31 73.42 0.23
CA LYS A 4 -4.34 72.38 0.29
C LYS A 4 -3.72 71.05 0.75
N TYR A 5 -4.24 70.46 1.82
CA TYR A 5 -4.13 69.02 2.06
C TYR A 5 -5.47 68.37 1.77
N THR A 6 -5.46 67.53 0.74
CA THR A 6 -6.56 66.72 0.21
C THR A 6 -6.92 65.61 1.19
N ASN A 7 -8.19 65.54 1.57
CA ASN A 7 -8.78 64.39 2.27
C ASN A 7 -8.64 63.13 1.39
N LYS A 8 -7.79 62.17 1.80
CA LYS A 8 -7.84 60.80 1.29
C LYS A 8 -8.87 60.03 2.11
N THR A 9 -10.02 59.80 1.48
CA THR A 9 -11.07 58.88 1.92
C THR A 9 -10.46 57.52 2.24
N ILE A 10 -10.59 57.11 3.51
CA ILE A 10 -10.27 55.77 4.00
C ILE A 10 -11.31 54.82 3.38
N LEU A 11 -10.87 53.96 2.47
CA LEU A 11 -11.68 52.84 1.97
C LEU A 11 -11.79 51.81 3.11
N MET A 12 -12.99 51.67 3.67
CA MET A 12 -13.33 50.62 4.62
C MET A 12 -14.35 49.68 3.97
N ALA A 13 -14.08 48.38 4.08
CA ALA A 13 -15.01 47.25 3.98
C ALA A 13 -15.60 46.87 2.60
N ALA A 14 -14.90 45.94 1.93
CA ALA A 14 -15.54 44.79 1.30
C ALA A 14 -14.55 43.61 1.33
N LEU A 15 -14.36 43.03 2.52
CA LEU A 15 -13.78 41.69 2.64
C LEU A 15 -14.86 40.71 2.17
N ALA A 16 -15.01 40.56 0.86
CA ALA A 16 -15.80 39.48 0.29
C ALA A 16 -15.03 38.19 0.55
N THR A 17 -15.51 37.42 1.52
CA THR A 17 -15.08 36.07 1.84
C THR A 17 -15.18 35.24 0.55
N TYR A 18 -14.06 35.05 -0.15
CA TYR A 18 -13.92 33.94 -1.10
C TYR A 18 -13.83 32.66 -0.28
N LEU A 19 -14.95 32.20 0.26
CA LEU A 19 -15.09 30.81 0.64
C LEU A 19 -15.33 30.04 -0.66
N PHE A 20 -14.24 29.74 -1.38
CA PHE A 20 -14.26 28.57 -2.25
C PHE A 20 -14.45 27.38 -1.32
N THR A 21 -15.70 26.99 -1.11
CA THR A 21 -16.01 25.64 -0.65
C THR A 21 -15.73 24.70 -1.82
N ALA A 22 -14.44 24.51 -2.12
CA ALA A 22 -14.02 23.30 -2.78
C ALA A 22 -14.27 22.17 -1.78
N THR A 23 -15.52 21.71 -1.70
CA THR A 23 -15.83 20.41 -1.13
C THR A 23 -15.18 19.42 -2.07
N SER A 24 -13.97 18.97 -1.71
CA SER A 24 -13.34 17.85 -2.39
C SER A 24 -14.27 16.66 -2.17
N LYS A 25 -15.02 16.30 -3.21
CA LYS A 25 -15.84 15.09 -3.19
C LYS A 25 -14.88 13.92 -3.00
N ALA A 26 -15.19 13.01 -2.07
CA ALA A 26 -14.43 11.79 -1.90
C ALA A 26 -14.36 11.03 -3.24
N ALA A 27 -13.19 10.47 -3.55
CA ALA A 27 -12.94 9.67 -4.74
C ALA A 27 -14.07 8.66 -4.98
N THR A 28 -14.45 8.44 -6.24
CA THR A 28 -15.52 7.51 -6.57
C THR A 28 -14.94 6.12 -6.73
N THR A 29 -15.47 5.14 -6.01
CA THR A 29 -15.10 3.73 -6.15
C THR A 29 -16.34 2.91 -6.49
N TYR A 30 -16.24 2.09 -7.53
CA TYR A 30 -17.21 1.08 -7.91
C TYR A 30 -16.61 -0.30 -7.64
N THR A 31 -17.17 -1.06 -6.71
CA THR A 31 -16.72 -2.42 -6.39
C THR A 31 -17.74 -3.42 -6.90
N SER A 32 -17.31 -4.43 -7.65
CA SER A 32 -18.22 -5.45 -8.21
C SER A 32 -19.00 -6.16 -7.08
N ASN A 33 -20.32 -6.13 -7.11
CA ASN A 33 -21.20 -6.64 -6.04
C ASN A 33 -21.89 -7.98 -6.40
N THR A 34 -21.68 -8.47 -7.60
CA THR A 34 -22.27 -9.72 -8.10
C THR A 34 -21.19 -10.60 -8.73
N ALA A 35 -21.31 -11.92 -8.55
CA ALA A 35 -20.34 -12.88 -9.08
C ALA A 35 -20.20 -12.82 -10.61
N THR A 36 -21.26 -12.49 -11.34
CA THR A 36 -21.22 -12.28 -12.80
C THR A 36 -22.09 -11.09 -13.17
N GLY A 37 -21.66 -10.27 -14.13
CA GLY A 37 -22.50 -9.18 -14.62
C GLY A 37 -21.90 -8.35 -15.76
N ASN A 38 -22.74 -7.51 -16.35
CA ASN A 38 -22.34 -6.56 -17.38
C ASN A 38 -21.87 -5.25 -16.75
N TRP A 39 -20.81 -4.65 -17.31
CA TRP A 39 -20.22 -3.40 -16.81
C TRP A 39 -21.26 -2.27 -16.72
N SER A 40 -22.16 -2.16 -17.71
CA SER A 40 -23.16 -1.08 -17.74
C SER A 40 -24.25 -1.20 -16.66
N THR A 41 -24.37 -2.36 -16.00
CA THR A 41 -25.48 -2.64 -15.08
C THR A 41 -25.19 -2.08 -13.69
N ASN A 42 -25.95 -1.07 -13.26
CA ASN A 42 -25.72 -0.39 -11.98
C ASN A 42 -25.71 -1.33 -10.76
N SER A 43 -26.56 -2.37 -10.73
CA SER A 43 -26.63 -3.31 -9.60
C SER A 43 -25.40 -4.23 -9.48
N VAL A 44 -24.58 -4.31 -10.53
CA VAL A 44 -23.30 -5.04 -10.53
C VAL A 44 -22.25 -4.28 -9.73
N TRP A 45 -22.45 -2.99 -9.42
CA TRP A 45 -21.48 -2.17 -8.72
C TRP A 45 -22.03 -1.61 -7.41
N SER A 46 -21.30 -1.83 -6.32
CA SER A 46 -21.43 -1.06 -5.09
C SER A 46 -20.61 0.23 -5.22
N LYS A 47 -21.29 1.38 -5.19
CA LYS A 47 -20.67 2.70 -5.40
C LYS A 47 -20.46 3.42 -4.07
N ILE A 48 -19.26 3.95 -3.87
CA ILE A 48 -18.92 4.88 -2.78
C ILE A 48 -18.32 6.15 -3.38
N GLY A 49 -18.64 7.31 -2.82
CA GLY A 49 -18.09 8.59 -3.25
C GLY A 49 -18.71 9.15 -4.54
N THR A 50 -18.32 10.37 -4.88
CA THR A 50 -18.84 11.10 -6.06
C THR A 50 -17.80 12.03 -6.71
N GLY A 51 -16.54 11.96 -6.28
CA GLY A 51 -15.43 12.77 -6.76
C GLY A 51 -14.47 11.99 -7.64
N THR A 52 -13.34 12.62 -7.94
CA THR A 52 -12.21 12.01 -8.64
C THR A 52 -11.09 11.68 -7.64
N PRO A 53 -10.22 10.69 -7.92
CA PRO A 53 -10.25 9.79 -9.07
C PRO A 53 -11.43 8.81 -9.07
N VAL A 54 -11.77 8.27 -10.24
CA VAL A 54 -12.79 7.22 -10.45
C VAL A 54 -12.11 5.85 -10.56
N THR A 55 -12.41 4.98 -9.62
CA THR A 55 -11.84 3.62 -9.53
C THR A 55 -12.93 2.57 -9.73
N TYR A 56 -12.64 1.55 -10.54
CA TYR A 56 -13.41 0.30 -10.62
C TYR A 56 -12.59 -0.85 -10.04
N LYS A 57 -13.19 -1.66 -9.16
CA LYS A 57 -12.60 -2.85 -8.55
C LYS A 57 -13.43 -4.09 -8.88
N ILE A 58 -12.85 -5.02 -9.62
CA ILE A 58 -13.41 -6.34 -9.88
C ILE A 58 -12.82 -7.31 -8.85
N GLN A 59 -13.64 -7.75 -7.91
CA GLN A 59 -13.23 -8.62 -6.81
C GLN A 59 -12.88 -10.03 -7.28
N ALA A 60 -12.04 -10.72 -6.51
CA ALA A 60 -11.70 -12.12 -6.76
C ALA A 60 -12.96 -13.00 -6.89
N GLY A 61 -12.93 -13.92 -7.85
CA GLY A 61 -14.06 -14.81 -8.16
C GLY A 61 -15.24 -14.15 -8.90
N HIS A 62 -15.21 -12.83 -9.12
CA HIS A 62 -16.24 -12.14 -9.92
C HIS A 62 -15.81 -12.04 -11.39
N THR A 63 -16.80 -12.09 -12.31
CA THR A 63 -16.59 -11.90 -13.74
C THR A 63 -17.44 -10.73 -14.24
N ILE A 64 -16.78 -9.68 -14.71
CA ILE A 64 -17.44 -8.51 -15.29
C ILE A 64 -17.19 -8.48 -16.79
N THR A 65 -18.27 -8.46 -17.57
CA THR A 65 -18.22 -8.36 -19.04
C THR A 65 -18.47 -6.93 -19.49
N MET A 66 -17.58 -6.39 -20.31
CA MET A 66 -17.79 -5.11 -20.96
C MET A 66 -18.81 -5.27 -22.09
N ASP A 67 -20.01 -4.75 -21.87
CA ASP A 67 -21.09 -4.64 -22.85
C ASP A 67 -21.15 -3.24 -23.48
N VAL A 68 -20.37 -2.29 -22.96
CA VAL A 68 -20.26 -0.90 -23.42
C VAL A 68 -18.81 -0.44 -23.50
N ASN A 69 -18.54 0.57 -24.33
CA ASN A 69 -17.25 1.27 -24.29
C ASN A 69 -17.16 2.06 -22.98
N VAL A 70 -16.04 1.94 -22.29
CA VAL A 70 -15.83 2.57 -20.98
C VAL A 70 -14.87 3.74 -21.14
N SER A 71 -15.19 4.85 -20.46
CA SER A 71 -14.36 6.07 -20.40
C SER A 71 -14.54 6.76 -19.06
N ASN A 72 -13.78 7.83 -18.79
CA ASN A 72 -13.79 8.57 -17.53
C ASN A 72 -13.44 7.69 -16.31
N VAL A 73 -12.48 6.80 -16.49
CA VAL A 73 -11.94 5.94 -15.44
C VAL A 73 -10.50 6.32 -15.19
N ASP A 74 -10.13 6.50 -13.94
CA ASP A 74 -8.74 6.76 -13.54
C ASP A 74 -8.03 5.47 -13.14
N THR A 75 -8.74 4.50 -12.57
CA THR A 75 -8.11 3.24 -12.16
C THR A 75 -9.04 2.04 -12.33
N VAL A 76 -8.51 0.94 -12.85
CA VAL A 76 -9.20 -0.36 -12.89
C VAL A 76 -8.36 -1.40 -12.17
N TRP A 77 -8.92 -2.01 -11.14
CA TRP A 77 -8.34 -3.16 -10.42
C TRP A 77 -9.08 -4.42 -10.83
N VAL A 78 -8.32 -5.45 -11.21
CA VAL A 78 -8.86 -6.73 -11.68
C VAL A 78 -8.26 -7.85 -10.84
N ALA A 79 -8.93 -8.24 -9.76
CA ALA A 79 -8.63 -9.45 -8.98
C ALA A 79 -9.49 -10.66 -9.43
N GLY A 80 -10.64 -10.40 -10.06
CA GLY A 80 -11.47 -11.40 -10.74
C GLY A 80 -11.18 -11.49 -12.23
N THR A 81 -12.23 -11.62 -13.03
CA THR A 81 -12.15 -11.64 -14.50
C THR A 81 -12.78 -10.39 -15.11
N LEU A 82 -12.03 -9.66 -15.92
CA LEU A 82 -12.54 -8.67 -16.85
C LEU A 82 -12.63 -9.29 -18.24
N ASP A 83 -13.85 -9.56 -18.71
CA ASP A 83 -14.10 -9.92 -20.09
C ASP A 83 -14.31 -8.65 -20.91
N MET A 84 -13.44 -8.42 -21.87
CA MET A 84 -13.44 -7.21 -22.68
C MET A 84 -14.63 -7.12 -23.62
N GLY A 85 -15.36 -8.20 -23.89
CA GLY A 85 -16.47 -8.20 -24.85
C GLY A 85 -16.05 -7.84 -26.29
N ASN A 86 -16.90 -8.16 -27.27
CA ASN A 86 -16.60 -7.91 -28.68
C ASN A 86 -16.92 -6.48 -29.11
N ASN A 87 -16.02 -5.89 -29.90
CA ASN A 87 -16.03 -4.51 -30.36
C ASN A 87 -16.17 -3.50 -29.21
N LYS A 88 -15.29 -3.64 -28.20
CA LYS A 88 -15.28 -2.79 -27.00
C LYS A 88 -13.89 -2.26 -26.69
N THR A 89 -13.88 -1.11 -26.03
CA THR A 89 -12.65 -0.44 -25.60
C THR A 89 -12.81 0.11 -24.19
N LEU A 90 -11.81 -0.16 -23.35
CA LEU A 90 -11.63 0.46 -22.03
C LEU A 90 -10.70 1.66 -22.17
N SER A 91 -11.22 2.87 -21.97
CA SER A 91 -10.44 4.11 -22.04
C SER A 91 -10.20 4.65 -20.64
N VAL A 92 -8.97 4.54 -20.18
CA VAL A 92 -8.48 5.07 -18.91
C VAL A 92 -7.86 6.45 -19.15
N ASN A 93 -8.03 7.37 -18.21
CA ASN A 93 -7.50 8.74 -18.31
C ASN A 93 -5.96 8.76 -18.45
N SER A 94 -5.39 9.88 -18.90
CA SER A 94 -3.96 9.98 -19.25
C SER A 94 -2.97 9.65 -18.14
N ASN A 95 -3.37 9.85 -16.87
CA ASN A 95 -2.58 9.47 -15.68
C ASN A 95 -3.12 8.22 -14.99
N GLY A 96 -4.07 7.53 -15.62
CA GLY A 96 -4.74 6.41 -15.02
C GLY A 96 -3.95 5.12 -15.17
N THR A 97 -4.41 4.11 -14.44
CA THR A 97 -3.70 2.84 -14.27
C THR A 97 -4.67 1.67 -14.42
N VAL A 98 -4.24 0.61 -15.10
CA VAL A 98 -4.90 -0.70 -15.04
C VAL A 98 -4.00 -1.64 -14.26
N ILE A 99 -4.58 -2.30 -13.27
CA ILE A 99 -3.91 -3.19 -12.33
C ILE A 99 -4.59 -4.55 -12.44
N LEU A 100 -3.80 -5.55 -12.81
CA LEU A 100 -4.16 -6.95 -12.72
C LEU A 100 -3.61 -7.47 -11.39
N ASP A 101 -4.48 -7.86 -10.47
CA ASP A 101 -4.09 -8.38 -9.17
C ASP A 101 -3.88 -9.91 -9.22
N TRP A 102 -3.51 -10.50 -8.09
CA TRP A 102 -3.45 -11.96 -7.94
C TRP A 102 -4.79 -12.62 -8.30
N GLY A 103 -4.74 -13.70 -9.09
CA GLY A 103 -5.94 -14.36 -9.62
C GLY A 103 -6.68 -13.58 -10.72
N GLY A 104 -6.26 -12.34 -11.00
CA GLY A 104 -6.80 -11.48 -12.03
C GLY A 104 -6.63 -12.05 -13.44
N VAL A 105 -7.69 -11.96 -14.24
CA VAL A 105 -7.70 -12.35 -15.65
C VAL A 105 -8.31 -11.23 -16.48
N ILE A 106 -7.63 -10.81 -17.54
CA ILE A 106 -8.23 -10.03 -18.62
C ILE A 106 -8.30 -10.91 -19.88
N GLN A 107 -9.50 -11.08 -20.41
CA GLN A 107 -9.78 -12.02 -21.51
C GLN A 107 -10.81 -11.47 -22.50
N GLY A 108 -11.09 -12.27 -23.55
CA GLY A 108 -12.18 -12.01 -24.49
C GLY A 108 -11.86 -11.00 -25.59
N GLY A 109 -12.90 -10.53 -26.28
CA GLY A 109 -12.79 -9.47 -27.28
C GLY A 109 -12.16 -9.88 -28.62
N SER A 110 -12.52 -11.06 -29.15
CA SER A 110 -11.98 -11.64 -30.38
C SER A 110 -12.01 -10.73 -31.63
N ASN A 111 -12.75 -9.61 -31.60
CA ASN A 111 -12.85 -8.63 -32.69
C ASN A 111 -12.47 -7.19 -32.29
N ASN A 112 -11.80 -6.94 -31.17
CA ASN A 112 -11.48 -5.57 -30.76
C ASN A 112 -10.26 -5.03 -31.54
N THR A 113 -10.39 -3.82 -32.06
CA THR A 113 -9.32 -3.09 -32.78
C THR A 113 -8.50 -2.17 -31.87
N GLY A 114 -8.89 -2.05 -30.59
CA GLY A 114 -8.18 -1.35 -29.52
C GLY A 114 -8.82 -1.72 -28.17
N PHE A 115 -8.05 -2.32 -27.26
CA PHE A 115 -8.54 -2.95 -26.03
C PHE A 115 -8.54 -1.98 -24.86
N ILE A 116 -7.35 -1.49 -24.51
CA ILE A 116 -7.16 -0.55 -23.41
C ILE A 116 -6.46 0.67 -23.97
N MET A 117 -7.12 1.81 -23.90
CA MET A 117 -6.52 3.11 -24.21
C MET A 117 -6.18 3.81 -22.90
N ILE A 118 -4.95 4.32 -22.76
CA ILE A 118 -4.58 5.17 -21.61
C ILE A 118 -4.22 6.55 -22.14
N GLY A 119 -5.08 7.54 -21.86
CA GLY A 119 -5.02 8.86 -22.49
C GLY A 119 -5.21 8.79 -24.01
N SER A 120 -4.59 9.74 -24.73
CA SER A 120 -4.63 9.82 -26.21
C SER A 120 -3.46 9.11 -26.89
N SER A 121 -2.51 8.57 -26.12
CA SER A 121 -1.17 8.24 -26.61
C SER A 121 -0.88 6.74 -26.67
N PHE A 122 -1.72 5.91 -26.04
CA PHE A 122 -1.42 4.50 -25.87
C PHE A 122 -2.64 3.61 -26.10
N THR A 123 -2.49 2.54 -26.87
CA THR A 123 -3.53 1.54 -27.14
C THR A 123 -2.92 0.14 -27.07
N VAL A 124 -3.46 -0.72 -26.21
CA VAL A 124 -3.21 -2.16 -26.25
C VAL A 124 -4.05 -2.75 -27.37
N TYR A 125 -3.43 -3.44 -28.31
CA TYR A 125 -4.11 -4.19 -29.38
C TYR A 125 -4.14 -5.68 -29.01
N GLY A 126 -5.26 -6.34 -29.26
CA GLY A 126 -5.39 -7.81 -29.14
C GLY A 126 -5.64 -8.43 -30.51
N PRO A 127 -6.29 -9.61 -30.63
CA PRO A 127 -7.21 -10.19 -29.65
C PRO A 127 -6.60 -11.04 -28.53
N PHE A 128 -7.30 -11.13 -27.39
CA PHE A 128 -7.05 -12.15 -26.37
C PHE A 128 -7.78 -13.43 -26.77
N THR A 129 -7.07 -14.37 -27.40
CA THR A 129 -7.55 -15.76 -27.48
C THR A 129 -7.23 -16.48 -26.17
N SER A 130 -7.74 -17.70 -25.98
CA SER A 130 -7.29 -18.57 -24.88
C SER A 130 -5.77 -18.78 -24.85
N SER A 131 -5.07 -18.47 -25.94
CA SER A 131 -3.61 -18.59 -26.06
C SER A 131 -2.85 -17.30 -25.68
N ASN A 132 -3.54 -16.19 -25.40
CA ASN A 132 -2.88 -14.91 -25.11
C ASN A 132 -3.56 -14.07 -24.02
N MET A 133 -4.38 -14.68 -23.17
CA MET A 133 -5.01 -13.99 -22.03
C MET A 133 -3.96 -13.36 -21.13
N ILE A 134 -4.25 -12.20 -20.55
CA ILE A 134 -3.36 -11.64 -19.53
C ILE A 134 -3.72 -12.36 -18.23
N THR A 135 -2.87 -13.30 -17.87
CA THR A 135 -2.95 -14.08 -16.63
C THR A 135 -1.71 -13.80 -15.78
N SER A 136 -1.72 -14.30 -14.54
CA SER A 136 -0.56 -14.23 -13.64
C SER A 136 -0.21 -12.80 -13.22
N GLY A 137 -1.17 -12.14 -12.58
CA GLY A 137 -0.90 -10.98 -11.73
C GLY A 137 0.17 -11.26 -10.66
N PRO A 138 0.73 -10.22 -10.02
CA PRO A 138 0.28 -8.85 -10.12
C PRO A 138 1.08 -8.09 -11.18
N ARG A 139 0.34 -7.39 -12.05
CA ARG A 139 0.89 -6.66 -13.19
C ARG A 139 0.14 -5.36 -13.37
N TRP A 140 0.78 -4.36 -13.95
CA TRP A 140 0.18 -3.04 -14.10
C TRP A 140 0.61 -2.37 -15.40
N MET A 141 -0.18 -1.37 -15.79
CA MET A 141 0.13 -0.49 -16.92
C MET A 141 -0.31 0.94 -16.63
N THR A 142 0.52 1.89 -17.07
CA THR A 142 0.22 3.33 -17.17
C THR A 142 0.64 3.83 -18.56
N ALA A 143 0.28 5.07 -18.92
CA ALA A 143 0.51 5.65 -20.24
C ALA A 143 2.00 5.68 -20.69
N GLY A 144 2.94 5.51 -19.75
CA GLY A 144 4.40 5.53 -20.02
C GLY A 144 5.15 4.22 -19.82
N SER A 145 4.51 3.13 -19.39
CA SER A 145 5.20 1.87 -19.00
C SER A 145 5.17 0.78 -20.07
N VAL A 146 4.81 1.10 -21.32
CA VAL A 146 4.56 0.09 -22.36
C VAL A 146 5.41 0.29 -23.60
N THR A 147 6.13 -0.76 -24.00
CA THR A 147 7.03 -0.81 -25.17
C THR A 147 6.55 -1.71 -26.31
N ALA A 148 5.32 -2.23 -26.29
CA ALA A 148 4.88 -3.17 -27.32
C ALA A 148 4.42 -2.46 -28.61
N ALA A 149 5.32 -2.38 -29.58
CA ALA A 149 4.97 -2.33 -30.99
C ALA A 149 4.26 -3.65 -31.36
N SER A 150 3.00 -3.56 -31.78
CA SER A 150 2.20 -4.58 -32.50
C SER A 150 2.41 -6.06 -32.14
N GLY A 151 1.45 -6.66 -31.43
CA GLY A 151 1.17 -8.11 -31.54
C GLY A 151 1.23 -8.93 -30.25
N ASP A 152 1.78 -8.40 -29.16
CA ASP A 152 1.77 -9.07 -27.85
C ASP A 152 1.25 -8.16 -26.72
N PRO A 153 -0.04 -8.27 -26.34
CA PRO A 153 -0.61 -7.53 -25.24
C PRO A 153 -0.07 -7.96 -23.87
N GLN A 154 0.57 -9.14 -23.74
CA GLN A 154 1.23 -9.49 -22.47
C GLN A 154 2.45 -8.62 -22.24
N GLY A 155 3.27 -8.31 -23.26
CA GLY A 155 4.40 -7.38 -23.13
C GLY A 155 4.00 -5.95 -22.72
N SER A 156 2.70 -5.62 -22.74
CA SER A 156 2.16 -4.32 -22.35
C SER A 156 1.95 -4.13 -20.84
N PHE A 157 2.01 -5.21 -20.08
CA PHE A 157 1.92 -5.14 -18.62
C PHE A 157 3.30 -5.29 -18.01
N SER A 158 3.78 -4.23 -17.37
CA SER A 158 4.97 -4.32 -16.53
C SER A 158 4.66 -5.26 -15.37
N PRO A 159 5.54 -6.23 -15.03
CA PRO A 159 5.45 -6.86 -13.72
C PRO A 159 5.46 -5.74 -12.69
N LEU A 160 4.63 -5.86 -11.65
CA LEU A 160 4.89 -5.09 -10.44
C LEU A 160 6.26 -5.60 -9.97
N MET A 161 7.32 -4.88 -10.33
CA MET A 161 8.68 -5.23 -9.93
C MET A 161 8.64 -5.35 -8.43
N THR A 162 8.79 -6.58 -7.95
CA THR A 162 9.28 -6.93 -6.61
C THR A 162 9.06 -5.80 -5.62
N LEU A 163 7.84 -5.66 -5.11
CA LEU A 163 7.75 -5.12 -3.76
C LEU A 163 8.52 -6.14 -2.91
N LEU A 164 9.75 -5.76 -2.59
CA LEU A 164 10.46 -6.28 -1.44
C LEU A 164 9.48 -6.28 -0.26
N PRO A 165 9.67 -7.20 0.70
CA PRO A 165 8.77 -7.45 1.81
C PRO A 165 7.96 -6.22 2.23
N VAL A 166 6.61 -6.35 2.19
CA VAL A 166 5.62 -5.34 2.62
C VAL A 166 6.21 -4.23 3.49
N ASP A 167 6.15 -3.00 3.00
CA ASP A 167 6.73 -1.86 3.70
C ASP A 167 5.97 -1.61 5.01
N LEU A 168 6.62 -1.88 6.14
CA LEU A 168 6.03 -1.67 7.46
C LEU A 168 5.87 -0.17 7.74
N ALA A 169 4.63 0.32 7.66
CA ALA A 169 4.29 1.72 7.89
C ALA A 169 4.43 2.09 9.38
N SER A 170 3.93 1.24 10.26
CA SER A 170 4.04 1.43 11.70
C SER A 170 3.99 0.10 12.44
N ILE A 171 4.59 0.07 13.63
CA ILE A 171 4.47 -1.03 14.57
C ILE A 171 4.57 -0.47 16.00
N ARG A 172 3.63 -0.85 16.84
CA ARG A 172 3.59 -0.49 18.26
C ARG A 172 3.08 -1.65 19.09
N ILE A 173 3.53 -1.71 20.33
CA ILE A 173 3.05 -2.66 21.32
C ILE A 173 2.55 -1.84 22.49
N GLU A 174 1.28 -2.03 22.85
CA GLU A 174 0.64 -1.33 23.95
C GLU A 174 0.31 -2.33 25.06
N LYS A 175 0.56 -1.93 26.30
CA LYS A 175 0.12 -2.68 27.48
C LYS A 175 -1.21 -2.11 27.93
N ASN A 176 -2.29 -2.88 27.79
CA ASN A 176 -3.58 -2.56 28.38
C ASN A 176 -3.71 -3.28 29.74
N ALA A 177 -4.80 -3.03 30.49
CA ALA A 177 -4.92 -3.42 31.90
C ALA A 177 -4.75 -4.94 32.18
N ALA A 178 -4.82 -5.79 31.15
CA ALA A 178 -4.72 -7.24 31.28
C ALA A 178 -3.72 -7.92 30.32
N ALA A 179 -3.23 -7.29 29.25
CA ALA A 179 -2.38 -7.96 28.26
C ALA A 179 -1.49 -6.99 27.46
N PHE A 180 -0.60 -7.54 26.65
CA PHE A 180 0.07 -6.80 25.59
C PHE A 180 -0.68 -6.97 24.26
N GLU A 181 -0.82 -5.89 23.52
CA GLU A 181 -1.39 -5.89 22.18
C GLU A 181 -0.37 -5.35 21.19
N LEU A 182 -0.05 -6.14 20.17
CA LEU A 182 0.76 -5.73 19.03
C LEU A 182 -0.16 -5.12 17.98
N GLN A 183 0.18 -3.95 17.47
CA GLN A 183 -0.53 -3.27 16.39
C GLN A 183 0.46 -2.83 15.33
N TRP A 184 0.14 -3.09 14.07
CA TRP A 184 0.98 -2.67 12.95
C TRP A 184 0.15 -2.26 11.75
N SER A 185 0.76 -1.45 10.90
CA SER A 185 0.20 -1.10 9.60
C SER A 185 1.28 -1.18 8.54
N VAL A 186 0.84 -1.39 7.32
CA VAL A 186 1.71 -1.67 6.17
C VAL A 186 1.32 -0.81 4.97
N LEU A 187 2.28 -0.50 4.11
CA LEU A 187 2.09 0.22 2.85
C LEU A 187 2.16 -0.79 1.70
N GLY A 188 1.01 -1.08 1.09
CA GLY A 188 0.91 -1.97 -0.08
C GLY A 188 1.16 -3.44 0.26
N GLU A 189 0.12 -4.27 0.19
CA GLU A 189 0.19 -5.69 0.54
C GLU A 189 0.34 -6.60 -0.67
N ALA A 190 1.06 -6.12 -1.69
CA ALA A 190 1.30 -6.93 -2.87
C ALA A 190 2.08 -8.20 -2.47
N ASN A 191 1.50 -9.37 -2.78
CA ASN A 191 2.11 -10.69 -2.60
C ASN A 191 2.16 -11.18 -1.14
N GLN A 192 1.43 -10.58 -0.21
CA GLN A 192 1.43 -11.03 1.18
C GLN A 192 0.42 -12.18 1.38
N ASN A 193 0.81 -13.21 2.14
CA ASN A 193 -0.09 -14.30 2.54
C ASN A 193 -0.41 -14.25 4.04
N THR A 194 0.62 -14.20 4.90
CA THR A 194 0.41 -14.30 6.35
C THR A 194 1.48 -13.55 7.14
N PHE A 195 1.07 -12.82 8.18
CA PHE A 195 1.97 -12.30 9.19
C PHE A 195 2.19 -13.34 10.28
N THR A 196 3.45 -13.55 10.66
CA THR A 196 3.83 -14.42 11.78
C THR A 196 4.35 -13.57 12.92
N ILE A 197 3.80 -13.80 14.12
CA ILE A 197 4.19 -13.13 15.35
C ILE A 197 4.98 -14.12 16.19
N GLU A 198 6.18 -13.73 16.58
CA GLU A 198 7.09 -14.58 17.34
C GLU A 198 7.59 -13.86 18.59
N ILE A 199 7.80 -14.62 19.66
CA ILE A 199 8.27 -14.08 20.95
C ILE A 199 9.59 -14.75 21.33
N SER A 200 10.46 -14.00 21.99
CA SER A 200 11.69 -14.51 22.59
C SER A 200 11.94 -13.90 23.97
N SER A 201 12.42 -14.69 24.93
CA SER A 201 12.88 -14.18 26.22
C SER A 201 14.34 -13.72 26.20
N ASN A 202 15.10 -14.07 25.17
CA ASN A 202 16.55 -13.85 25.09
C ASN A 202 17.01 -13.13 23.81
N GLY A 203 16.08 -12.81 22.89
CA GLY A 203 16.35 -12.14 21.63
C GLY A 203 17.07 -12.99 20.58
N LYS A 204 17.23 -14.30 20.84
CA LYS A 204 17.91 -15.27 19.95
C LYS A 204 16.96 -16.38 19.52
N ASP A 205 16.33 -17.01 20.49
CA ASP A 205 15.42 -18.13 20.27
C ASP A 205 14.00 -17.60 20.22
N PHE A 206 13.43 -17.56 19.01
CA PHE A 206 12.08 -17.10 18.76
C PHE A 206 11.15 -18.29 18.53
N TYR A 207 9.96 -18.23 19.12
CA TYR A 207 8.89 -19.19 18.86
C TYR A 207 7.65 -18.45 18.36
N THR A 208 6.95 -19.04 17.39
CA THR A 208 5.70 -18.50 16.87
C THR A 208 4.61 -18.53 17.95
N THR A 209 4.03 -17.38 18.25
CA THR A 209 2.89 -17.25 19.16
C THR A 209 1.55 -17.14 18.44
N GLY A 210 1.56 -16.83 17.15
CA GLY A 210 0.37 -16.77 16.33
C GLY A 210 0.62 -16.19 14.94
N THR A 211 -0.44 -16.23 14.13
CA THR A 211 -0.44 -15.75 12.76
C THR A 211 -1.67 -14.89 12.49
N VAL A 212 -1.54 -13.89 11.63
CA VAL A 212 -2.65 -13.07 11.15
C VAL A 212 -2.62 -13.10 9.63
N ALA A 213 -3.71 -13.54 9.01
CA ALA A 213 -3.85 -13.46 7.55
C ALA A 213 -3.76 -11.98 7.15
N GLY A 214 -2.90 -11.66 6.19
CA GLY A 214 -2.95 -10.33 5.60
C GLY A 214 -3.96 -10.30 4.46
N SER A 215 -4.00 -9.19 3.75
CA SER A 215 -4.85 -9.01 2.58
C SER A 215 -4.03 -9.16 1.30
N GLU A 216 -4.67 -9.67 0.25
CA GLU A 216 -4.07 -9.80 -1.09
C GLU A 216 -4.14 -8.49 -1.88
N GLU A 217 -4.70 -7.41 -1.31
CA GLU A 217 -4.88 -6.14 -2.01
C GLU A 217 -3.59 -5.30 -1.97
N ILE A 218 -3.25 -4.64 -3.07
CA ILE A 218 -2.08 -3.73 -3.13
C ILE A 218 -2.30 -2.41 -2.33
N THR A 219 -3.28 -2.37 -1.42
CA THR A 219 -3.57 -1.22 -0.54
C THR A 219 -2.91 -1.36 0.84
N SER A 220 -2.92 -0.30 1.64
CA SER A 220 -2.44 -0.31 3.03
C SER A 220 -3.40 -1.03 3.98
N GLY A 221 -2.91 -1.94 4.81
CA GLY A 221 -3.68 -2.60 5.87
C GLY A 221 -3.25 -2.21 7.29
N THR A 222 -4.14 -2.44 8.27
CA THR A 222 -3.87 -2.28 9.70
C THR A 222 -4.33 -3.52 10.44
N TYR A 223 -3.49 -4.01 11.34
CA TYR A 223 -3.66 -5.29 12.02
C TYR A 223 -3.37 -5.17 13.51
N SER A 224 -3.93 -6.10 14.27
CA SER A 224 -3.58 -6.29 15.68
C SER A 224 -3.51 -7.76 16.06
N PHE A 225 -2.74 -8.04 17.10
CA PHE A 225 -2.60 -9.36 17.69
C PHE A 225 -2.47 -9.25 19.21
N ASN A 226 -3.27 -10.04 19.94
CA ASN A 226 -3.19 -10.11 21.40
C ASN A 226 -2.06 -11.06 21.80
N LEU A 227 -0.99 -10.50 22.37
CA LEU A 227 0.19 -11.25 22.84
C LEU A 227 -0.05 -11.93 24.19
N GLY A 228 -1.15 -11.60 24.88
CA GLY A 228 -1.47 -12.11 26.21
C GLY A 228 -0.63 -11.47 27.33
N ILE A 229 -0.60 -12.15 28.49
CA ILE A 229 0.19 -11.75 29.64
C ILE A 229 1.60 -12.34 29.51
N ILE A 230 2.61 -11.48 29.46
CA ILE A 230 4.01 -11.90 29.40
C ILE A 230 4.75 -11.26 30.57
N SER A 231 5.39 -12.09 31.39
CA SER A 231 6.18 -11.65 32.53
C SER A 231 7.62 -11.31 32.13
N GLY A 232 8.19 -10.28 32.74
CA GLY A 232 9.59 -9.91 32.52
C GLY A 232 9.83 -9.20 31.17
N ALA A 233 11.09 -9.14 30.78
CA ALA A 233 11.48 -8.56 29.49
C ALA A 233 11.39 -9.61 28.38
N PHE A 234 10.97 -9.19 27.19
CA PHE A 234 10.80 -10.07 26.04
C PHE A 234 10.99 -9.31 24.72
N TYR A 235 11.19 -10.05 23.65
CA TYR A 235 11.27 -9.56 22.29
C TYR A 235 10.05 -10.05 21.51
N VAL A 236 9.51 -9.22 20.63
CA VAL A 236 8.47 -9.57 19.67
C VAL A 236 9.03 -9.34 18.28
N ARG A 237 8.98 -10.38 17.43
CA ARG A 237 9.36 -10.31 16.03
C ARG A 237 8.11 -10.45 15.16
N LEU A 238 7.93 -9.51 14.25
CA LEU A 238 6.91 -9.54 13.21
C LEU A 238 7.61 -9.94 11.92
N SER A 239 7.15 -11.04 11.34
CA SER A 239 7.60 -11.56 10.05
C SER A 239 6.41 -11.64 9.11
N GLN A 240 6.67 -11.64 7.81
CA GLN A 240 5.66 -11.94 6.79
C GLN A 240 6.08 -13.16 5.99
N ILE A 241 5.08 -13.84 5.47
CA ILE A 241 5.18 -14.90 4.49
C ILE A 241 4.46 -14.42 3.25
N ASP A 242 5.18 -14.38 2.13
CA ASP A 242 4.65 -13.99 0.83
C ASP A 242 3.86 -15.15 0.20
N ALA A 243 3.06 -14.87 -0.84
CA ALA A 243 2.27 -15.86 -1.57
C ALA A 243 3.13 -16.97 -2.21
N ASN A 244 4.40 -16.71 -2.50
CA ASN A 244 5.36 -17.69 -3.00
C ASN A 244 6.08 -18.48 -1.87
N GLY A 245 5.73 -18.23 -0.60
CA GLY A 245 6.32 -18.86 0.58
C GLY A 245 7.62 -18.22 1.08
N ALA A 246 8.11 -17.15 0.44
CA ALA A 246 9.27 -16.42 0.94
C ALA A 246 8.94 -15.76 2.29
N THR A 247 9.88 -15.79 3.23
CA THR A 247 9.70 -15.22 4.57
C THR A 247 10.66 -14.07 4.79
N SER A 248 10.14 -12.96 5.33
CA SER A 248 10.93 -11.77 5.63
C SER A 248 10.58 -11.19 7.00
N ILE A 249 11.60 -10.77 7.74
CA ILE A 249 11.41 -10.10 9.04
C ILE A 249 11.11 -8.62 8.78
N LEU A 250 9.98 -8.14 9.31
CA LEU A 250 9.56 -6.75 9.20
C LEU A 250 10.08 -5.90 10.35
N ALA A 251 10.01 -6.42 11.58
CA ALA A 251 10.49 -5.71 12.76
C ALA A 251 10.77 -6.66 13.91
N THR A 252 11.68 -6.24 14.80
CA THR A 252 11.86 -6.83 16.13
C THR A 252 11.79 -5.72 17.18
N LYS A 253 10.98 -5.89 18.21
CA LYS A 253 10.79 -4.94 19.32
C LYS A 253 11.15 -5.59 20.64
N TYR A 254 11.90 -4.88 21.48
CA TYR A 254 12.16 -5.25 22.87
C TYR A 254 11.16 -4.54 23.79
N ILE A 255 10.62 -5.28 24.75
CA ILE A 255 9.66 -4.79 25.74
C ILE A 255 10.17 -5.21 27.12
N SER A 256 10.47 -4.24 27.97
CA SER A 256 10.72 -4.49 29.39
C SER A 256 9.43 -4.24 30.16
N ASN A 257 8.82 -5.30 30.69
CA ASN A 257 7.64 -5.20 31.55
C ASN A 257 8.01 -4.84 33.01
N LYS A 258 9.21 -4.31 33.24
CA LYS A 258 9.63 -3.81 34.55
C LYS A 258 9.39 -2.30 34.59
N ASN A 259 8.69 -1.83 35.63
CA ASN A 259 8.57 -0.40 35.98
C ASN A 259 9.91 0.23 36.42
N ASN A 260 11.04 -0.31 35.98
CA ASN A 260 12.35 0.07 36.48
C ASN A 260 12.96 1.07 35.52
N GLN A 261 13.01 2.33 35.96
CA GLN A 261 13.88 3.40 35.47
C GLN A 261 15.40 3.06 35.58
N ASN A 262 15.73 1.77 35.77
CA ASN A 262 17.05 1.26 36.13
C ASN A 262 17.59 0.24 35.09
N GLU A 263 17.14 0.30 33.83
CA GLU A 263 17.72 -0.53 32.75
C GLU A 263 18.67 0.28 31.86
N PHE A 264 19.73 -0.40 31.41
CA PHE A 264 20.63 0.13 30.39
C PHE A 264 19.90 0.15 29.04
N GLN A 265 19.83 1.31 28.39
CA GLN A 265 19.16 1.47 27.10
C GLN A 265 20.12 2.11 26.10
N ILE A 266 20.10 1.64 24.85
CA ILE A 266 20.82 2.26 23.73
C ILE A 266 19.80 2.57 22.62
N PHE A 267 19.79 3.80 22.12
CA PHE A 267 18.92 4.21 21.02
C PHE A 267 19.47 5.39 20.23
N PRO A 268 19.12 5.53 18.94
CA PRO A 268 18.33 4.58 18.15
C PRO A 268 19.14 3.34 17.71
N THR A 269 18.47 2.23 17.42
CA THR A 269 19.10 0.96 16.99
C THR A 269 19.63 1.00 15.55
N VAL A 270 19.17 1.95 14.74
CA VAL A 270 19.71 2.26 13.41
C VAL A 270 19.98 3.76 13.36
N VAL A 271 21.21 4.13 13.02
CA VAL A 271 21.66 5.53 13.00
C VAL A 271 22.26 5.82 11.62
N ASN A 272 21.56 6.62 10.82
CA ASN A 272 22.09 7.15 9.56
C ASN A 272 22.69 8.52 9.84
N ASN A 273 24.02 8.59 10.00
CA ASN A 273 24.79 9.81 10.34
C ASN A 273 24.29 10.58 11.57
N GLY A 274 24.60 10.11 12.79
CA GLY A 274 24.18 10.83 13.99
C GLY A 274 24.66 10.25 15.32
N THR A 275 24.05 10.75 16.40
CA THR A 275 24.36 10.42 17.80
C THR A 275 23.63 9.16 18.24
N VAL A 276 24.34 8.29 18.96
CA VAL A 276 23.75 7.19 19.73
C VAL A 276 23.65 7.63 21.19
N ASN A 277 22.46 7.51 21.78
CA ASN A 277 22.22 7.81 23.18
C ASN A 277 22.23 6.52 23.99
N ALA A 278 22.85 6.56 25.17
CA ALA A 278 22.78 5.51 26.16
C ALA A 278 22.20 6.05 27.47
N VAL A 279 21.18 5.40 28.00
CA VAL A 279 20.70 5.63 29.37
C VAL A 279 21.35 4.57 30.24
N ILE A 280 22.13 5.03 31.22
CA ILE A 280 22.85 4.15 32.14
C ILE A 280 22.25 4.32 33.53
N PRO A 281 21.72 3.24 34.15
CA PRO A 281 20.87 3.35 35.32
C PRO A 281 21.62 3.63 36.64
N THR A 282 22.92 3.38 36.65
CA THR A 282 23.77 3.57 37.83
C THR A 282 24.87 4.59 37.52
N ALA A 283 25.17 5.48 38.48
CA ALA A 283 26.32 6.36 38.35
C ALA A 283 27.62 5.53 38.44
N GLY A 284 28.57 5.77 37.54
CA GLY A 284 29.82 5.03 37.49
C GLY A 284 30.68 5.43 36.30
N THR A 285 31.88 4.87 36.22
CA THR A 285 32.76 4.98 35.05
C THR A 285 32.48 3.81 34.12
N TYR A 286 32.23 4.12 32.85
CA TYR A 286 31.92 3.14 31.81
C TYR A 286 32.92 3.30 30.67
N THR A 287 33.30 2.19 30.07
CA THR A 287 34.09 2.17 28.84
C THR A 287 33.16 1.80 27.69
N VAL A 288 33.15 2.62 26.64
CA VAL A 288 32.37 2.36 25.43
C VAL A 288 33.32 1.95 24.32
N THR A 289 33.17 0.71 23.83
CA THR A 289 33.93 0.20 22.70
C THR A 289 33.00 -0.11 21.54
N VAL A 290 33.31 0.42 20.37
CA VAL A 290 32.55 0.22 19.13
C VAL A 290 33.31 -0.76 18.25
N TYR A 291 32.64 -1.80 17.75
CA TYR A 291 33.21 -2.79 16.83
C TYR A 291 32.55 -2.71 15.45
N ASN A 292 33.32 -2.96 14.40
CA ASN A 292 32.74 -3.28 13.09
C ASN A 292 32.33 -4.75 13.02
N LEU A 293 31.70 -5.16 11.91
CA LEU A 293 31.23 -6.54 11.69
C LEU A 293 32.37 -7.59 11.69
N ASN A 294 33.62 -7.15 11.50
CA ASN A 294 34.81 -8.00 11.55
C ASN A 294 35.45 -8.03 12.95
N MET A 295 34.74 -7.58 14.00
CA MET A 295 35.23 -7.50 15.38
C MET A 295 36.46 -6.59 15.59
N GLN A 296 36.71 -5.66 14.66
CA GLN A 296 37.77 -4.67 14.82
C GLN A 296 37.23 -3.47 15.58
N VAL A 297 38.03 -2.94 16.52
CA VAL A 297 37.69 -1.76 17.31
C VAL A 297 37.71 -0.52 16.40
N MET A 298 36.58 0.17 16.33
CA MET A 298 36.40 1.43 15.59
C MET A 298 36.57 2.65 16.50
N ALA A 299 36.19 2.55 17.77
CA ALA A 299 36.34 3.61 18.76
C ALA A 299 36.38 3.02 20.18
N ASN A 300 37.09 3.68 21.10
CA ASN A 300 37.16 3.35 22.52
C ASN A 300 37.20 4.66 23.32
N THR A 301 36.25 4.88 24.23
CA THR A 301 36.15 6.08 25.06
C THR A 301 35.65 5.80 26.46
#